data_AF-A0A519MEU4-F1
#
_entry.id   AF-A0A519MEU4-F1
#
_cell.length_a   1.000
_cell.length_b   1.000
_cell.length_c   1.000
_cell.angle_alpha   90.00
_cell.angle_beta   90.00
_cell.angle_gamma   90.00
#
_symmetry.space_group_name_H-M   'P 1'
#
loop_
_entity.id
_entity.type
_entity.pdbx_description
1 polymer ?
#
loop_
_entity_poly.entity_id
_entity_poly.type
_entity_poly.pdbx_seq_one_letter_code
_entity_poly.pdbx_strand_id
1 'polypeptide(L)' 'MLSEDQIHDLNQPLLAEHNLQFDYLADLLARRGQDAHQVILQLVEFQVAIPSWALGTGGTRFGRFPA' A
#
# COMPACT_ATOMS: atom_id res chain seq x y z
N MET A 1 12.94 -12.21 -3.52
CA MET A 1 12.62 -11.03 -2.70
C MET A 1 13.25 -9.82 -3.35
N LEU A 2 12.59 -8.67 -3.32
CA LEU A 2 13.19 -7.43 -3.80
C LEU A 2 14.31 -7.01 -2.84
N SER A 3 15.41 -6.48 -3.36
CA SER A 3 16.46 -5.85 -2.53
C SER A 3 16.05 -4.44 -2.10
N GLU A 4 16.73 -3.91 -1.09
CA GLU A 4 16.53 -2.51 -0.65
C GLU A 4 16.80 -1.52 -1.80
N ASP A 5 17.86 -1.76 -2.58
CA ASP A 5 18.18 -0.94 -3.76
C ASP A 5 17.03 -0.96 -4.78
N GLN A 6 16.46 -2.14 -5.06
CA GLN A 6 15.32 -2.24 -5.97
C GLN A 6 14.09 -1.50 -5.45
N ILE A 7 13.83 -1.54 -4.14
CA ILE A 7 12.73 -0.79 -3.52
C ILE A 7 12.99 0.71 -3.63
N HIS A 8 14.22 1.15 -3.36
CA HIS A 8 14.62 2.55 -3.47
C HIS A 8 14.44 3.08 -4.90
N ASP A 9 14.95 2.34 -5.89
CA ASP A 9 14.88 2.70 -7.31
C ASP A 9 13.43 2.80 -7.81
N LEU A 10 12.53 1.94 -7.32
CA LEU A 10 11.10 1.99 -7.65
C LEU A 10 10.37 3.15 -6.97
N ASN A 11 10.74 3.48 -5.73
CA ASN A 11 10.09 4.54 -4.96
C ASN A 11 10.52 5.94 -5.41
N GLN A 12 11.80 6.11 -5.76
CA GLN A 12 12.36 7.42 -6.05
C GLN A 12 11.63 8.23 -7.13
N PRO A 13 11.29 7.68 -8.32
CA PRO A 13 10.57 8.46 -9.33
C PRO A 13 9.16 8.90 -8.88
N LEU A 14 8.58 8.26 -7.86
CA LEU A 14 7.22 8.54 -7.37
C LEU A 14 7.19 9.47 -6.15
N LEU A 15 8.35 9.68 -5.49
CA LEU A 15 8.42 10.36 -4.19
C LEU A 15 7.95 11.81 -4.22
N ALA A 16 8.32 12.56 -5.28
CA ALA A 16 7.96 13.98 -5.38
C ALA A 16 6.45 14.19 -5.49
N GLU A 17 5.78 13.39 -6.33
CA GLU A 17 4.32 13.44 -6.50
C GLU A 17 3.61 12.97 -5.23
N HIS A 18 4.10 11.89 -4.60
CA HIS A 18 3.55 11.40 -3.34
C HIS A 18 3.57 12.47 -2.25
N ASN A 19 4.70 13.17 -2.08
CA ASN A 19 4.83 14.22 -1.06
C ASN A 19 3.85 15.37 -1.32
N LEU A 20 3.75 15.84 -2.57
CA LEU A 20 2.81 16.91 -2.94
C LEU A 20 1.36 16.52 -2.62
N GLN A 21 0.95 15.31 -3.00
CA GLN A 21 -0.41 14.81 -2.76
C GLN A 21 -0.68 14.61 -1.26
N PHE A 22 0.29 14.08 -0.53
CA PHE A 22 0.18 13.84 0.89
C PHE A 22 0.07 15.14 1.68
N ASP A 23 0.92 16.13 1.39
CA ASP A 23 0.90 17.44 2.06
C ASP A 23 -0.46 18.13 1.86
N TYR A 24 -0.99 18.08 0.63
CA TYR A 24 -2.32 18.61 0.33
C TYR A 24 -3.42 17.91 1.13
N LEU A 25 -3.41 16.58 1.19
CA LEU A 25 -4.39 15.81 1.95
C LEU A 25 -4.27 16.08 3.45
N ALA A 26 -3.05 16.15 3.97
CA ALA A 26 -2.79 16.43 5.38
C ALA A 26 -3.35 17.80 5.80
N ASP A 27 -3.17 18.83 4.96
CA ASP A 27 -3.78 20.16 5.20
C ASP A 27 -5.31 20.09 5.19
N LEU A 28 -5.91 19.37 4.23
CA LEU A 28 -7.37 19.20 4.17
C LEU A 28 -7.93 18.49 5.41
N LEU A 29 -7.23 17.47 5.91
CA LEU A 29 -7.62 16.74 7.11
C LEU A 29 -7.46 17.59 8.37
N ALA A 30 -6.36 18.34 8.47
CA ALA A 30 -6.11 19.24 9.59
C ALA A 30 -7.22 20.31 9.72
N ARG A 31 -7.68 20.89 8.60
CA ARG A 31 -8.83 21.82 8.58
C ARG A 31 -10.13 21.20 9.09
N ARG A 32 -10.26 19.86 9.03
CA ARG A 32 -11.40 19.09 9.54
C ARG A 32 -11.17 18.58 10.97
N GLY A 33 -10.09 19.00 11.62
CA GLY A 33 -9.71 18.56 12.97
C GLY A 33 -9.20 17.11 13.03
N GLN A 34 -8.71 16.57 11.91
CA GLN A 34 -8.18 15.21 11.81
C GLN A 34 -6.67 15.24 11.59
N ASP A 35 -5.93 14.45 12.36
CA ASP A 35 -4.49 14.30 12.22
C ASP A 35 -4.17 13.11 11.29
N ALA A 36 -3.66 13.40 10.09
CA ALA A 36 -3.26 12.39 9.12
C ALA A 36 -2.18 11.44 9.67
N HIS A 37 -1.29 11.92 10.54
CA HIS A 37 -0.24 11.10 11.13
C HIS A 37 -0.84 10.03 12.07
N GLN A 38 -1.87 10.36 12.84
CA GLN A 38 -2.55 9.38 13.70
C GLN A 38 -3.20 8.27 12.88
N VAL A 39 -3.79 8.61 11.73
CA VAL A 39 -4.37 7.63 10.81
C VAL A 39 -3.29 6.71 10.25
N ILE A 40 -2.14 7.27 9.83
CA ILE A 40 -1.01 6.47 9.33
C ILE A 40 -0.54 5.47 10.39
N LEU A 41 -0.41 5.88 11.65
CA LEU A 41 0.00 4.97 12.73
C LEU A 41 -0.97 3.79 12.87
N GLN A 42 -2.28 4.05 12.83
CA GLN A 42 -3.29 2.99 12.87
C GLN A 42 -3.20 2.05 11.66
N LEU A 43 -2.90 2.58 10.48
CA LEU A 43 -2.71 1.78 9.27
C LEU A 43 -1.45 0.91 9.32
N VAL A 44 -0.37 1.41 9.93
CA VAL A 44 0.87 0.64 10.15
C VAL A 44 0.62 -0.53 11.11
N GLU A 45 -0.18 -0.31 12.15
CA GLU A 45 -0.55 -1.34 13.12
C GLU A 45 -1.56 -2.36 12.59
N PHE A 46 -2.33 -2.00 11.56
CA PHE A 46 -3.33 -2.87 10.98
C PHE A 46 -2.69 -4.09 10.29
N GLN A 47 -3.07 -5.29 10.74
CA GLN A 47 -2.59 -6.55 10.19
C GLN A 47 -3.76 -7.42 9.74
N VAL A 48 -3.61 -8.07 8.59
CA VAL A 48 -4.57 -9.04 8.06
C VAL A 48 -3.85 -10.33 7.68
N ALA A 49 -4.42 -11.47 8.04
CA ALA A 49 -3.85 -12.76 7.69
C ALA A 49 -3.94 -13.01 6.18
N ILE A 50 -2.82 -13.38 5.57
CA ILE A 50 -2.78 -13.77 4.14
C ILE A 50 -3.07 -15.28 4.04
N PRO A 51 -4.14 -15.69 3.34
CA PRO A 51 -4.43 -17.10 3.16
C PRO A 51 -3.43 -17.76 2.20
N SER A 52 -2.86 -18.90 2.61
CA SER A 52 -1.87 -19.63 1.81
C SER A 52 -2.41 -20.10 0.45
N TRP A 53 -3.72 -20.40 0.36
CA TRP A 53 -4.36 -20.86 -0.87
C TRP A 53 -4.49 -19.77 -1.94
N ALA A 54 -4.36 -18.48 -1.58
CA ALA A 54 -4.45 -17.37 -2.51
C ALA A 54 -3.11 -17.02 -3.18
N LEU A 55 -2.00 -17.64 -2.77
CA LEU A 55 -0.67 -17.40 -3.36
C LEU A 55 -0.47 -18.10 -4.71
N GLY A 56 -1.37 -19.02 -5.08
CA GLY A 56 -1.38 -19.66 -6.39
C GLY A 56 -2.61 -19.24 -7.21
N THR A 57 -2.56 -19.48 -8.52
CA THR A 57 -3.72 -19.24 -9.39
C THR A 57 -4.91 -20.08 -8.91
N GLY A 58 -6.01 -19.42 -8.55
CA GLY A 58 -7.27 -20.07 -8.21
C GLY A 58 -7.90 -20.80 -9.41
N GLY A 59 -8.97 -21.53 -9.18
CA GLY A 59 -9.69 -22.25 -10.23
C GLY A 59 -11.18 -22.31 -9.94
N THR A 60 -11.96 -22.62 -10.97
CA THR A 60 -13.40 -22.87 -10.84
C THR A 60 -13.70 -24.32 -11.20
N ARG A 61 -14.97 -24.73 -11.06
CA ARG A 61 -15.44 -26.04 -11.53
C ARG A 61 -15.26 -26.28 -13.04
N PHE A 62 -15.01 -25.23 -13.83
CA PHE A 62 -14.86 -25.32 -15.27
C PHE A 62 -13.41 -25.36 -15.74
N GLY A 63 -12.46 -24.98 -14.88
CA GLY A 63 -11.06 -24.97 -15.25
C GLY A 63 -10.19 -24.12 -14.35
N ARG A 64 -8.88 -24.32 -14.53
CA ARG A 64 -7.79 -23.59 -13.90
C ARG A 64 -6.73 -23.35 -14.96
N PHE A 65 -6.29 -22.10 -15.10
CA PHE A 65 -5.36 -21.67 -16.14
C PHE A 65 -4.19 -20.93 -15.49
N PRO A 66 -3.21 -21.66 -14.92
CA PRO A 66 -1.97 -21.04 -14.48
C PRO A 66 -1.19 -20.52 -15.70
N ALA A 67 -0.43 -19.43 -15.49
CA ALA A 67 0.51 -18.90 -16.47
C ALA A 67 1.82 -19.70 -16.47
#